data_AF-A0A524BAC4-F1
#
_entry.id   AF-A0A524BAC4-F1
#
_cell.length_a   1.000
_cell.length_b   1.000
_cell.length_c   1.000
_cell.angle_alpha   90.00
_cell.angle_beta   90.00
_cell.angle_gamma   90.00
#
_symmetry.space_group_name_H-M   'P 1'
#
loop_
_entity.id
_entity.type
_entity.pdbx_description
1 polymer ?
#
loop_
_entity_poly.entity_id
_entity_poly.type
_entity_poly.pdbx_seq_one_letter_code
_entity_poly.pdbx_strand_id
1 'polypeptide(L)'
;MFGAAVTDESVMASWSGDERRRLDLEHVAVVFERASGLVSVFGPFVGPVDASVFADRYALEIAEVAVGGMSVVVAPLDPGE
;
A
#
# COMPACT_ATOMS: atom_id res chain seq x y z
N MET A 1 33.09 4.56 21.96
CA MET A 1 32.19 3.50 21.48
C MET A 1 30.86 3.73 22.18
N PHE A 2 29.93 4.45 21.55
CA PHE A 2 28.60 4.70 22.11
C PHE A 2 27.59 3.95 21.24
N GLY A 3 27.23 2.74 21.66
CA GLY A 3 26.08 2.03 21.11
C GLY A 3 24.84 2.59 21.78
N ALA A 4 24.04 3.35 21.04
CA ALA A 4 22.69 3.67 21.47
C ALA A 4 21.93 2.34 21.58
N ALA A 5 21.61 1.95 22.82
CA ALA A 5 20.71 0.84 23.06
C ALA A 5 19.32 1.27 22.58
N VAL A 6 19.04 1.00 21.30
CA VAL A 6 17.69 1.09 20.76
C VAL A 6 16.88 0.00 21.45
N THR A 7 16.10 0.39 22.43
CA THR A 7 15.18 -0.50 23.14
C THR A 7 14.02 -0.86 22.22
N ASP A 8 13.54 -2.09 22.33
CA ASP A 8 12.37 -2.63 21.60
C ASP A 8 11.14 -1.70 21.69
N GLU A 9 10.98 -1.02 22.83
CA GLU A 9 9.94 -0.02 23.08
C GLU A 9 10.08 1.23 22.18
N SER A 10 11.30 1.67 21.89
CA SER A 10 11.56 2.80 20.99
C SER A 10 11.28 2.43 19.52
N VAL A 11 11.56 1.19 19.13
CA VAL A 11 11.23 0.66 17.79
C VAL A 11 9.71 0.53 17.62
N MET A 12 9.02 -0.03 18.61
CA MET A 12 7.55 -0.15 18.61
C MET A 12 6.85 1.22 18.63
N ALA A 13 7.38 2.19 19.38
CA ALA A 13 6.85 3.55 19.39
C ALA A 13 7.07 4.29 18.07
N SER A 14 8.23 4.13 17.43
CA SER A 14 8.52 4.66 16.10
C SER A 14 7.67 4.00 15.01
N TRP A 15 7.44 2.68 15.07
CA TRP A 15 6.51 1.99 14.18
C TRP A 15 5.08 2.48 14.35
N SER A 16 4.58 2.60 15.59
CA SER A 16 3.23 3.12 15.87
C SER A 16 3.00 4.56 15.38
N GLY A 17 4.04 5.41 15.40
CA GLY A 17 3.94 6.79 14.93
C GLY A 17 3.95 6.91 13.40
N ASP A 18 4.80 6.12 12.73
CA ASP A 18 4.92 6.11 11.27
C ASP A 18 3.72 5.41 10.60
N GLU A 19 3.24 4.30 11.18
CA GLU A 19 2.02 3.61 10.70
C GLU A 19 0.81 4.52 10.77
N ARG A 20 0.58 5.21 11.90
CA ARG A 20 -0.56 6.13 12.03
C ARG A 20 -0.51 7.25 11.00
N ARG A 21 0.65 7.86 10.78
CA ARG A 21 0.82 8.87 9.72
C ARG A 21 0.52 8.30 8.35
N ARG A 22 0.98 7.08 8.05
CA ARG A 22 0.66 6.42 6.78
C ARG A 22 -0.83 6.17 6.63
N LEU A 23 -1.55 5.80 7.69
CA LEU A 23 -3.00 5.57 7.66
C LEU A 23 -3.81 6.85 7.36
N ASP A 24 -3.31 8.03 7.77
CA ASP A 24 -3.95 9.33 7.55
C ASP A 24 -3.69 9.91 6.14
N LEU A 25 -2.80 9.30 5.36
CA LEU A 25 -2.55 9.73 3.99
C LEU A 25 -3.63 9.20 3.05
N GLU A 26 -3.84 9.92 1.94
CA GLU A 26 -4.59 9.34 0.82
C GLU A 26 -3.85 8.10 0.31
N HIS A 27 -4.57 7.10 -0.18
CA HIS A 27 -3.99 5.88 -0.70
C HIS A 27 -4.37 5.66 -2.17
N VAL A 28 -3.57 4.87 -2.85
CA VAL A 28 -3.87 4.34 -4.19
C VAL A 28 -3.78 2.83 -4.18
N ALA A 29 -4.56 2.22 -5.05
CA ALA A 29 -4.38 0.84 -5.46
C ALA A 29 -3.58 0.82 -6.78
N VAL A 30 -2.40 0.20 -6.74
CA VAL A 30 -1.53 0.01 -7.89
C VAL A 30 -1.71 -1.41 -8.40
N VAL A 31 -2.11 -1.54 -9.65
CA VAL A 31 -2.35 -2.81 -10.32
C VAL A 31 -1.22 -3.05 -11.30
N PHE A 32 -0.58 -4.22 -11.18
CA PHE A 32 0.44 -4.69 -12.10
C PHE A 32 -0.04 -5.96 -12.81
N GLU A 33 -0.20 -5.86 -14.13
CA GLU A 33 -0.49 -7.01 -14.98
C GLU A 33 0.83 -7.60 -15.50
N ARG A 34 1.18 -8.81 -15.06
CA ARG A 34 2.50 -9.40 -15.37
C ARG A 34 2.68 -9.70 -16.85
N ALA A 35 1.62 -10.10 -17.56
CA ALA A 35 1.71 -10.53 -18.95
C ALA A 35 2.02 -9.39 -19.91
N SER A 36 1.37 -8.23 -19.70
CA SER A 36 1.55 -7.04 -20.52
C SER A 36 2.63 -6.09 -19.98
N GLY A 37 2.97 -6.20 -18.69
CA GLY A 37 3.82 -5.24 -17.98
C GLY A 37 3.13 -3.90 -17.70
N LEU A 38 1.81 -3.83 -17.89
CA LEU A 38 1.04 -2.60 -17.68
C LEU A 38 0.84 -2.33 -16.18
N VAL A 39 0.90 -1.03 -15.86
CA VAL A 39 0.63 -0.49 -14.52
C VAL A 39 -0.57 0.42 -14.61
N SER A 40 -1.57 0.17 -13.76
CA SER A 40 -2.74 1.03 -13.58
C SER A 40 -2.80 1.52 -12.13
N VAL A 41 -3.16 2.78 -11.93
CA VAL A 41 -3.26 3.40 -10.59
C VAL A 41 -4.67 3.91 -10.39
N PHE A 42 -5.27 3.53 -9.27
CA PHE A 42 -6.64 3.91 -8.89
C PHE A 42 -6.64 4.65 -7.57
N GLY A 43 -7.43 5.73 -7.48
CA GLY A 43 -7.50 6.62 -6.33
C GLY A 43 -7.55 8.11 -6.74
N PRO A 44 -7.30 9.04 -5.80
CA PRO A 44 -6.97 8.80 -4.40
C PRO A 44 -8.16 8.25 -3.60
N PHE A 45 -7.86 7.44 -2.59
CA PHE A 45 -8.78 6.98 -1.55
C PHE A 45 -8.45 7.68 -0.23
N VAL A 46 -9.46 7.97 0.58
CA VAL A 46 -9.29 8.69 1.87
C VAL A 46 -8.39 7.94 2.84
N GLY A 47 -8.32 6.60 2.74
CA GLY A 47 -7.42 5.80 3.56
C GLY A 47 -7.17 4.40 3.00
N PRO A 48 -6.35 3.60 3.71
CA PRO A 48 -5.89 2.31 3.22
C PRO A 48 -6.99 1.27 3.15
N VAL A 49 -8.00 1.37 4.02
CA VAL A 49 -9.13 0.44 4.05
C VAL A 49 -9.95 0.53 2.77
N ASP A 50 -10.31 1.73 2.34
CA ASP A 50 -11.07 1.94 1.10
C ASP A 50 -10.28 1.47 -0.14
N ALA A 51 -8.98 1.78 -0.18
CA ALA A 51 -8.08 1.30 -1.23
C ALA A 51 -7.97 -0.23 -1.25
N SER A 52 -7.97 -0.88 -0.09
CA SER A 52 -7.91 -2.35 0.04
C SER A 52 -9.22 -3.01 -0.39
N VAL A 53 -10.36 -2.46 0.02
CA VAL A 53 -11.69 -2.93 -0.42
C VAL A 53 -11.83 -2.82 -1.94
N PHE A 54 -11.34 -1.72 -2.53
CA PHE A 54 -11.25 -1.60 -3.98
C PHE A 54 -10.35 -2.67 -4.59
N ALA A 55 -9.14 -2.84 -4.06
CA ALA A 55 -8.16 -3.81 -4.55
C ALA A 55 -8.70 -5.25 -4.56
N ASP A 56 -9.37 -5.68 -3.49
CA ASP A 56 -9.97 -7.01 -3.39
C ASP A 56 -11.08 -7.22 -4.43
N ARG A 57 -11.96 -6.23 -4.60
CA ARG A 57 -13.05 -6.30 -5.58
C ARG A 57 -12.52 -6.32 -7.01
N TYR A 58 -11.56 -5.46 -7.30
CA TYR A 58 -10.93 -5.38 -8.60
C TYR A 58 -10.19 -6.67 -8.93
N ALA A 59 -9.47 -7.25 -7.96
CA ALA A 59 -8.80 -8.54 -8.12
C ALA A 59 -9.78 -9.66 -8.48
N LEU A 60 -10.94 -9.71 -7.83
CA LEU A 60 -11.99 -10.69 -8.14
C LEU A 60 -12.58 -10.46 -9.54
N GLU A 61 -12.84 -9.21 -9.92
CA GLU A 61 -13.49 -8.87 -11.18
C GLU A 61 -12.65 -9.26 -12.39
N ILE A 62 -11.32 -9.09 -12.29
CA ILE A 62 -10.43 -9.35 -13.43
C ILE A 62 -9.61 -10.63 -13.31
N ALA A 63 -9.79 -11.42 -12.24
CA ALA A 63 -9.14 -12.73 -12.06
C ALA A 63 -9.39 -13.67 -13.24
N GLU A 64 -10.57 -13.61 -13.85
CA GLU A 64 -10.93 -14.45 -15.01
C GLU A 64 -10.26 -13.99 -16.32
N VAL A 65 -9.82 -12.72 -16.38
CA VAL A 65 -9.27 -12.09 -17.59
C VAL A 65 -7.74 -12.01 -17.55
N ALA A 66 -7.14 -11.95 -16.36
CA ALA A 66 -5.71 -11.77 -16.16
C ALA A 66 -4.89 -13.05 -16.46
N VAL A 67 -4.77 -13.39 -17.74
CA VAL A 67 -3.95 -14.52 -18.23
C VAL A 67 -2.47 -14.19 -18.03
N GLY A 68 -1.87 -14.69 -16.94
CA GLY A 68 -0.47 -14.46 -16.60
C GLY A 68 -0.22 -13.93 -15.18
N GLY A 69 -1.31 -13.72 -14.43
CA GLY A 69 -1.26 -13.29 -13.04
C GLY A 69 -1.18 -11.79 -12.88
N MET A 70 -1.82 -11.32 -11.82
CA MET A 70 -1.90 -9.93 -11.45
C MET A 70 -1.44 -9.76 -10.00
N SER A 71 -0.84 -8.61 -9.72
CA SER A 71 -0.59 -8.14 -8.35
C SER A 71 -1.28 -6.79 -8.16
N VAL A 72 -1.97 -6.64 -7.04
CA VAL A 72 -2.51 -5.35 -6.60
C VAL A 72 -1.84 -4.98 -5.30
N VAL A 73 -1.35 -3.75 -5.19
CA VAL A 73 -0.67 -3.22 -4.01
C VAL A 73 -1.34 -1.92 -3.59
N VAL A 74 -1.65 -1.80 -2.30
CA VAL A 74 -2.13 -0.53 -1.72
C VAL A 74 -0.91 0.24 -1.22
N ALA A 75 -0.79 1.49 -1.65
CA ALA A 75 0.30 2.37 -1.24
C ALA A 75 -0.26 3.73 -0.79
N PRO A 76 0.28 4.32 0.29
CA PRO A 76 -0.01 5.71 0.61
C PRO A 76 0.52 6.60 -0.53
N LEU A 77 -0.28 7.59 -0.95
CA LEU A 77 0.23 8.77 -1.61
C LEU A 77 1.04 9.54 -0.57
N ASP A 78 2.36 9.42 -0.66
CA ASP A 78 3.19 10.41 -0.01
C ASP A 78 2.84 11.77 -0.63
N PRO A 79 2.43 12.77 0.18
CA PRO A 79 2.12 14.08 -0.35
C PRO A 79 3.35 14.75 -0.98
N GLY A 80 4.57 14.21 -0.78
CA GLY A 80 5.78 14.53 -1.53
C GLY A 80 6.14 16.01 -1.55
N GLU A 81 6.95 16.44 -0.58
CA GLU A 81 7.66 17.75 -0.41
C GLU A 81 6.91 19.05 -0.79
#